data_AF-A0A2H6A3B0-F1
#
_entry.id   AF-A0A2H6A3B0-F1
#
_cell.length_a   1.000
_cell.length_b   1.000
_cell.length_c   1.000
_cell.angle_alpha   90.00
_cell.angle_beta   90.00
_cell.angle_gamma   90.00
#
_symmetry.space_group_name_H-M   'P 1'
#
loop_
_entity.id
_entity.type
_entity.pdbx_description
1 polymer ?
#
loop_
_entity_poly.entity_id
_entity_poly.type
_entity_poly.pdbx_seq_one_letter_code
_entity_poly.pdbx_strand_id
1 'polypeptide(L)'
;MGAERRDSQPLLDRLGKLIVEGKDAATYLWQVPDDQATRARLKEVLESIKRESAARGRREMPVLCDELLVALRATPSPQQVDLLQDGFDRLYKMWEAAKTGLL
;
A
#
# COMPACT_ATOMS: atom_id res chain seq x y z
N MET A 1 4.68 -37.54 10.56
CA MET A 1 4.32 -36.85 9.30
C MET A 1 3.68 -35.52 9.67
N GLY A 2 4.49 -34.46 9.79
CA GLY A 2 4.01 -33.12 10.13
C GLY A 2 3.55 -32.42 8.86
N ALA A 3 2.29 -31.98 8.83
CA ALA A 3 1.72 -31.26 7.70
C ALA A 3 2.54 -29.99 7.42
N GLU A 4 3.19 -29.96 6.27
CA GLU A 4 3.74 -28.75 5.66
C GLU A 4 2.59 -27.76 5.50
N ARG A 5 2.50 -26.78 6.40
CA ARG A 5 1.66 -25.61 6.18
C ARG A 5 2.24 -24.94 4.95
N ARG A 6 1.65 -25.21 3.78
CA ARG A 6 1.90 -24.46 2.57
C ARG A 6 1.57 -23.02 2.87
N ASP A 7 2.62 -22.24 3.11
CA ASP A 7 2.64 -20.79 3.16
C ASP A 7 1.94 -20.31 1.89
N SER A 8 0.62 -20.17 1.98
CA SER A 8 -0.21 -19.74 0.88
C SER A 8 -0.11 -18.23 0.89
N GLN A 9 1.10 -17.71 0.64
CA GLN A 9 1.23 -16.31 0.26
C GLN A 9 0.34 -16.17 -0.97
N PRO A 10 -0.76 -15.41 -0.88
CA PRO A 10 -1.64 -15.22 -2.02
C PRO A 10 -0.76 -14.72 -3.16
N LEU A 11 -0.78 -15.42 -4.30
CA LEU A 11 -0.02 -15.02 -5.48
C LEU A 11 -0.29 -13.54 -5.74
N LEU A 12 0.71 -12.69 -5.45
CA LEU A 12 0.56 -11.24 -5.49
C LEU A 12 0.30 -10.85 -6.94
N ASP A 13 -0.93 -10.41 -7.23
CA ASP A 13 -1.21 -9.76 -8.50
C ASP A 13 -0.45 -8.44 -8.58
N ARG A 14 -0.46 -7.82 -9.76
CA ARG A 14 0.11 -6.48 -9.97
C ARG A 14 -0.28 -5.47 -8.87
N LEU A 15 -1.56 -5.44 -8.48
CA LEU A 15 -2.04 -4.57 -7.40
C LEU A 15 -1.44 -4.93 -6.03
N GLY A 16 -1.37 -6.22 -5.69
CA GLY A 16 -0.75 -6.68 -4.44
C GLY A 16 0.75 -6.35 -4.38
N LYS A 17 1.46 -6.50 -5.51
CA LYS A 17 2.88 -6.12 -5.63
C LYS A 17 3.10 -4.63 -5.39
N LEU A 18 2.25 -3.76 -5.97
CA LEU A 18 2.32 -2.32 -5.77
C LEU A 18 2.10 -1.93 -4.30
N ILE A 19 1.14 -2.57 -3.63
CA ILE A 19 0.86 -2.30 -2.21
C ILE A 19 2.05 -2.70 -1.33
N VAL A 20 2.65 -3.87 -1.58
CA VAL A 20 3.83 -4.34 -0.84
C VAL A 20 5.04 -3.43 -1.10
N GLU A 21 5.26 -3.03 -2.36
CA GLU A 21 6.32 -2.08 -2.72
C GLU A 21 6.13 -0.73 -1.99
N GLY A 22 4.91 -0.22 -1.95
CA GLY A 22 4.60 1.01 -1.22
C GLY A 22 4.82 0.89 0.28
N LYS A 23 4.47 -0.26 0.88
CA LYS A 23 4.72 -0.53 2.31
C LYS A 23 6.22 -0.57 2.63
N ASP A 24 7.03 -1.17 1.77
CA ASP A 24 8.49 -1.20 1.91
C ASP A 24 9.10 0.21 1.82
N ALA A 25 8.67 0.99 0.82
CA ALA A 25 9.08 2.39 0.66
C ALA A 25 8.67 3.27 1.87
N ALA A 26 7.46 3.08 2.41
CA ALA A 26 7.02 3.77 3.62
C ALA A 26 7.86 3.36 4.84
N THR A 27 8.26 2.09 4.93
CA THR A 27 9.15 1.59 5.98
C THR A 27 10.55 2.19 5.87
N TYR A 28 11.06 2.36 4.66
CA TYR A 28 12.32 3.09 4.42
C TYR A 28 12.23 4.56 4.85
N LEU A 29 11.12 5.25 4.52
CA LEU A 29 10.88 6.63 4.97
C LEU A 29 10.86 6.77 6.49
N TRP A 30 10.62 5.71 7.25
CA TRP A 30 10.69 5.77 8.72
C TRP A 30 12.10 6.12 9.19
N GLN A 31 13.12 5.67 8.46
CA GLN A 31 14.51 5.98 8.73
C GLN A 31 14.91 7.34 8.14
N VAL A 32 14.39 7.69 6.97
CA VAL A 32 14.72 8.93 6.24
C VAL A 32 13.44 9.66 5.77
N PRO A 33 12.72 10.34 6.69
CA PRO A 33 11.41 10.90 6.37
C PRO A 33 11.47 12.00 5.29
N ASP A 34 12.60 12.69 5.13
CA ASP A 34 12.80 13.75 4.14
C ASP A 34 13.27 13.25 2.77
N ASP A 35 13.43 11.93 2.57
CA ASP A 35 13.94 11.39 1.31
C ASP A 35 12.98 11.63 0.14
N GLN A 36 13.29 12.64 -0.66
CA GLN A 36 12.42 13.10 -1.75
C GLN A 36 12.29 12.06 -2.86
N ALA A 37 13.32 11.23 -3.10
CA ALA A 37 13.27 10.17 -4.10
C ALA A 37 12.25 9.10 -3.73
N THR A 38 12.27 8.64 -2.47
CA THR A 38 11.31 7.66 -1.95
C THR A 38 9.91 8.25 -1.89
N ARG A 39 9.76 9.52 -1.50
CA ARG A 39 8.45 10.21 -1.56
C ARG A 39 7.91 10.29 -2.98
N ALA A 40 8.74 10.62 -3.98
CA ALA A 40 8.33 10.64 -5.37
C ALA A 40 7.88 9.24 -5.84
N ARG A 41 8.65 8.20 -5.49
CA ARG A 41 8.29 6.80 -5.80
C ARG A 41 6.98 6.39 -5.14
N LEU A 42 6.77 6.71 -3.87
CA LEU A 42 5.52 6.44 -3.15
C LEU A 42 4.31 7.10 -3.82
N LYS A 43 4.48 8.32 -4.31
CA LYS A 43 3.44 9.01 -5.06
C LYS A 43 3.06 8.25 -6.34
N GLU A 44 4.05 7.78 -7.10
CA GLU A 44 3.80 6.99 -8.31
C GLU A 44 3.13 5.64 -8.02
N VAL A 45 3.54 4.99 -6.92
CA VAL A 45 2.94 3.74 -6.46
C VAL A 45 1.47 3.96 -6.07
N LEU A 46 1.17 4.98 -5.25
CA LEU A 46 -0.20 5.31 -4.84
C LEU A 46 -1.10 5.65 -6.05
N GLU A 47 -0.59 6.41 -7.01
CA GLU A 47 -1.31 6.71 -8.26
C GLU A 47 -1.56 5.45 -9.09
N SER A 48 -0.61 4.52 -9.12
CA SER A 48 -0.76 3.24 -9.82
C SER A 48 -1.79 2.33 -9.14
N ILE A 49 -1.75 2.23 -7.81
CA ILE A 49 -2.74 1.49 -7.00
C ILE A 49 -4.13 2.08 -7.23
N LYS A 50 -4.27 3.40 -7.19
CA LYS A 50 -5.53 4.12 -7.44
C LYS A 50 -6.11 3.77 -8.80
N ARG A 51 -5.32 3.84 -9.88
CA ARG A 51 -5.77 3.51 -11.25
C ARG A 51 -6.16 2.04 -11.38
N GLU A 52 -5.32 1.12 -10.89
CA GLU A 52 -5.60 -0.32 -10.98
C GLU A 52 -6.80 -0.75 -10.15
N SER A 53 -6.97 -0.18 -8.95
CA SER A 53 -8.12 -0.49 -8.09
C SER A 53 -9.43 0.08 -8.65
N ALA A 54 -9.41 1.30 -9.18
CA ALA A 54 -10.55 1.90 -9.87
C ALA A 54 -10.97 1.08 -11.12
N ALA A 55 -10.00 0.63 -11.91
CA ALA A 55 -10.25 -0.23 -13.08
C ALA A 55 -10.92 -1.58 -12.71
N ARG A 56 -10.71 -2.05 -11.48
CA ARG A 56 -11.35 -3.26 -10.93
C ARG A 56 -12.68 -2.98 -10.20
N GLY A 57 -13.21 -1.76 -10.31
CA GLY A 57 -14.47 -1.36 -9.68
C GLY A 57 -14.41 -1.16 -8.16
N ARG A 58 -13.21 -1.18 -7.55
CA ARG A 58 -13.02 -0.99 -6.11
C ARG A 58 -13.06 0.50 -5.81
N ARG A 59 -14.10 0.98 -5.13
CA ARG A 59 -14.28 2.42 -4.86
C ARG A 59 -13.54 2.92 -3.62
N GLU A 60 -13.36 2.06 -2.62
CA GLU A 60 -12.71 2.46 -1.35
C GLU A 60 -11.18 2.59 -1.46
N MET A 61 -10.54 1.70 -2.22
CA MET A 61 -9.07 1.73 -2.38
C MET A 61 -8.56 3.04 -3.04
N PRO A 62 -9.19 3.55 -4.13
CA PRO A 62 -8.85 4.86 -4.69
C PRO A 62 -8.98 6.01 -3.69
N VAL A 63 -10.03 6.02 -2.86
CA VAL A 63 -10.26 7.06 -1.86
C VAL A 63 -9.14 7.06 -0.82
N LEU A 64 -8.77 5.88 -0.31
CA LEU A 64 -7.65 5.75 0.61
C LEU A 64 -6.32 6.19 -0.05
N CYS A 65 -6.12 5.89 -1.33
CA CYS A 65 -4.94 6.38 -2.05
C CYS A 65 -4.90 7.92 -2.13
N ASP A 66 -6.03 8.58 -2.36
CA ASP A 66 -6.09 10.06 -2.33
C ASP A 66 -5.75 10.62 -0.94
N GLU A 67 -6.26 10.01 0.14
CA GLU A 67 -5.92 10.41 1.51
C GLU A 67 -4.42 10.28 1.78
N LEU A 68 -3.80 9.16 1.35
CA LEU A 68 -2.37 8.93 1.52
C LEU A 68 -1.53 9.86 0.66
N LEU A 69 -1.98 10.23 -0.54
CA LEU A 69 -1.33 11.24 -1.38
C LEU A 69 -1.36 12.62 -0.74
N VAL A 70 -2.44 12.98 -0.03
CA VAL A 70 -2.50 14.21 0.75
C VAL A 70 -1.51 14.16 1.93
N ALA A 71 -1.47 13.05 2.67
CA ALA A 71 -0.53 12.86 3.77
C ALA A 71 0.94 12.95 3.30
N LEU A 72 1.25 12.35 2.15
CA LEU A 72 2.59 12.34 1.55
C LEU A 72 3.07 13.74 1.14
N ARG A 73 2.16 14.64 0.78
CA ARG A 73 2.47 16.04 0.42
C ARG A 73 2.72 16.94 1.62
N ALA A 74 2.32 16.52 2.81
CA ALA A 74 2.51 17.30 4.02
C ALA A 74 3.96 17.20 4.52
N THR A 75 4.29 18.02 5.53
CA THR A 75 5.68 18.20 6.01
C THR A 75 6.28 16.91 6.58
N PRO A 76 7.44 16.45 6.08
CA PRO A 76 8.08 15.22 6.52
C PRO A 76 8.19 15.10 8.03
N SER A 77 7.56 14.06 8.59
CA SER A 77 7.60 13.75 10.01
C SER A 77 7.34 12.27 10.26
N PRO A 78 7.85 11.68 11.36
CA PRO A 78 7.56 10.29 11.71
C PRO A 78 6.06 10.02 11.78
N GLN A 79 5.27 10.94 12.35
CA GLN A 79 3.82 10.80 12.41
C GLN A 79 3.18 10.65 11.01
N GLN A 80 3.69 11.33 9.99
CA GLN A 80 3.19 11.12 8.63
C GLN A 80 3.58 9.78 8.04
N VAL A 81 4.80 9.31 8.32
CA VAL A 81 5.22 8.01 7.84
C VAL A 81 4.40 6.89 8.48
N ASP A 82 3.99 7.07 9.75
CA ASP A 82 3.10 6.14 10.46
C ASP A 82 1.76 6.02 9.74
N LEU A 83 1.14 7.17 9.43
CA LEU A 83 -0.08 7.24 8.63
C LEU A 83 0.06 6.57 7.26
N LEU A 84 1.22 6.71 6.61
CA LEU A 84 1.49 6.03 5.35
C LEU A 84 1.56 4.51 5.55
N GLN A 85 2.28 4.02 6.57
CA GLN A 85 2.39 2.60 6.86
C GLN A 85 1.03 1.96 7.21
N ASP A 86 0.23 2.61 8.07
CA ASP A 86 -1.13 2.17 8.40
C ASP A 86 -2.04 2.18 7.17
N GLY A 87 -1.92 3.20 6.32
CA GLY A 87 -2.64 3.27 5.05
C GLY A 87 -2.31 2.12 4.10
N PHE A 88 -1.03 1.78 3.94
CA PHE A 88 -0.61 0.64 3.14
C PHE A 88 -1.07 -0.70 3.74
N ASP A 89 -1.08 -0.83 5.06
CA ASP A 89 -1.61 -2.03 5.72
C ASP A 89 -3.11 -2.20 5.45
N ARG A 90 -3.87 -1.10 5.49
CA ARG A 90 -5.30 -1.09 5.16
C ARG A 90 -5.54 -1.39 3.68
N LEU A 91 -4.72 -0.84 2.77
CA LEU A 91 -4.74 -1.20 1.34
C LEU A 91 -4.51 -2.70 1.14
N TYR A 92 -3.55 -3.27 1.86
CA TYR A 92 -3.23 -4.70 1.79
C TYR A 92 -4.40 -5.56 2.25
N LYS A 93 -5.02 -5.23 3.39
CA LYS A 93 -6.21 -5.92 3.91
C LYS A 93 -7.39 -5.85 2.93
N MET A 94 -7.66 -4.68 2.34
CA MET A 94 -8.70 -4.54 1.32
C MET A 94 -8.39 -5.37 0.07
N TRP A 95 -7.12 -5.42 -0.34
CA TRP A 95 -6.71 -6.27 -1.46
C TRP A 95 -6.90 -7.75 -1.14
N GLU A 96 -6.46 -8.21 0.03
CA GLU A 96 -6.56 -9.59 0.48
C GLU A 96 -8.02 -10.04 0.60
N ALA A 97 -8.89 -9.23 1.22
CA ALA A 97 -10.32 -9.51 1.33
C ALA A 97 -10.99 -9.66 -0.04
N ALA A 98 -10.61 -8.80 -0.99
CA ALA A 98 -11.11 -8.87 -2.36
C ALA A 98 -10.52 -10.05 -3.17
N LYS A 99 -9.48 -10.73 -2.68
CA LYS A 99 -8.90 -11.93 -3.29
C LYS A 99 -9.49 -13.21 -2.72
N THR A 100 -9.84 -13.21 -1.43
CA THR A 100 -10.48 -14.34 -0.74
C THR A 100 -11.99 -14.39 -0.98
N GLY A 101 -12.58 -13.38 -1.63
CA GLY A 101 -14.01 -13.32 -1.91
C GLY A 101 -14.87 -13.04 -0.67
N LEU A 102 -14.27 -12.47 0.38
CA LEU A 102 -14.93 -12.12 1.63
C LEU A 102 -15.61 -10.73 1.59
N LEU A 103 -15.87 -10.20 0.40
CA LEU A 103 -16.58 -8.93 0.14
C LEU A 103 -17.80 -9.17 -0.75
#